data_AF-A0A2P6AS71-F1
#
_entry.id   AF-A0A2P6AS71-F1
#
_cell.length_a   1.000
_cell.length_b   1.000
_cell.length_c   1.000
_cell.angle_alpha   90.00
_cell.angle_beta   90.00
_cell.angle_gamma   90.00
#
_symmetry.space_group_name_H-M   'P 1'
#
loop_
_entity.id
_entity.type
_entity.pdbx_description
1 polymer ?
#
loop_
_entity_poly.entity_id
_entity_poly.type
_entity_poly.pdbx_seq_one_letter_code
_entity_poly.pdbx_strand_id
1 'polypeptide(L)'
;ASLQQQCRRQVVSAGSALENHRLLARQLAEQAPPADQPVWFSVREHVMDLRESQVPGLQMDRAILALLQAQQQRLQQLSDELREARLGLAERRRIEQAKQLLMQRQQLSEQAAYERLRRTAMDHGARLIDVAEQLLARG
;
A
#
# COMPACT_ATOMS: atom_id res chain seq x y z
N ALA A 1 7.56 -16.03 -27.86
CA ALA A 1 8.74 -16.48 -27.09
C ALA A 1 9.43 -15.37 -26.27
N SER A 2 9.07 -14.08 -26.37
CA SER A 2 9.79 -12.99 -25.66
C SER A 2 9.44 -12.84 -24.17
N LEU A 3 8.19 -13.08 -23.78
CA LEU A 3 7.71 -12.87 -22.41
C LEU A 3 8.39 -13.79 -21.38
N GLN A 4 8.63 -15.06 -21.74
CA GLN A 4 9.32 -16.01 -20.87
C GLN A 4 10.79 -15.60 -20.63
N GLN A 5 11.43 -15.00 -21.63
CA GLN A 5 12.80 -14.48 -21.52
C GLN A 5 12.86 -13.19 -20.70
N GLN A 6 11.83 -12.34 -20.79
CA GLN A 6 11.66 -11.16 -19.93
C GLN A 6 11.44 -11.53 -18.47
N CYS A 7 10.55 -12.48 -18.16
CA CYS A 7 10.36 -12.97 -16.80
C CYS A 7 11.65 -13.54 -16.21
N ARG A 8 12.40 -14.35 -16.98
CA ARG A 8 13.70 -14.87 -16.53
C ARG A 8 14.70 -13.77 -16.21
N ARG A 9 14.80 -12.74 -17.07
CA ARG A 9 15.68 -11.59 -16.83
C ARG A 9 15.28 -10.81 -15.59
N GLN A 10 13.98 -10.60 -15.37
CA GLN A 10 13.49 -9.89 -14.19
C GLN A 10 13.73 -10.65 -12.88
N VAL A 11 13.56 -11.98 -12.89
CA VAL A 11 13.88 -12.82 -11.71
C VAL A 11 15.37 -12.77 -11.40
N VAL A 12 16.23 -12.82 -12.41
CA VAL A 12 17.69 -12.71 -12.23
C VAL A 12 18.09 -11.32 -11.70
N SER A 13 17.51 -10.24 -12.24
CA SER A 13 17.81 -8.89 -11.77
C SER A 13 17.27 -8.61 -10.37
N ALA A 14 16.12 -9.17 -10.01
CA ALA A 14 15.58 -9.09 -8.66
C ALA A 14 16.43 -9.89 -7.67
N GLY A 15 16.93 -11.05 -8.09
CA GLY A 15 17.85 -11.88 -7.30
C GLY A 15 19.17 -11.16 -6.99
N SER A 16 19.81 -10.56 -7.99
CA SER A 16 21.06 -9.83 -7.77
C SER A 16 20.89 -8.57 -6.91
N ALA A 17 19.76 -7.86 -7.04
CA ALA A 17 19.44 -6.73 -6.16
C ALA A 17 19.30 -7.17 -4.69
N LEU A 18 18.62 -8.30 -4.44
CA LEU A 18 18.49 -8.88 -3.10
C LEU A 18 19.84 -9.33 -2.52
N GLU A 19 20.70 -9.92 -3.35
CA GLU A 19 22.06 -10.33 -2.96
C GLU A 19 22.89 -9.11 -2.52
N ASN A 20 22.88 -8.05 -3.33
CA ASN A 20 23.59 -6.80 -3.02
C ASN A 20 23.08 -6.18 -1.71
N HIS A 21 21.76 -6.16 -1.49
CA HIS A 21 21.18 -5.68 -0.23
C HIS A 21 21.60 -6.54 0.98
N ARG A 22 21.65 -7.87 0.84
CA ARG A 22 22.10 -8.78 1.90
C ARG A 22 23.56 -8.57 2.25
N LEU A 23 24.42 -8.37 1.26
CA LEU A 23 25.84 -8.10 1.48
C LEU A 23 26.05 -6.77 2.20
N LEU A 24 25.34 -5.71 1.80
CA LEU A 24 25.39 -4.42 2.49
C LEU A 24 24.89 -4.52 3.94
N ALA A 25 23.79 -5.24 4.17
CA ALA A 25 23.27 -5.47 5.52
C ALA A 25 24.26 -6.22 6.41
N ARG A 26 24.96 -7.22 5.85
CA ARG A 26 26.00 -7.96 6.57
C ARG A 26 27.20 -7.09 6.91
N GLN A 27 27.67 -6.27 5.97
CA GLN A 27 28.79 -5.34 6.20
C GLN A 27 28.47 -4.31 7.28
N LEU A 28 27.24 -3.80 7.33
CA LEU A 28 26.80 -2.87 8.38
C LEU A 28 26.72 -3.57 9.74
N ALA A 29 26.27 -4.82 9.78
CA ALA A 29 26.27 -5.61 11.02
C ALA A 29 27.70 -5.89 11.53
N GLU A 30 28.66 -6.09 10.62
CA GLU A 30 30.08 -6.26 10.96
C GLU A 30 30.74 -4.94 11.41
N GLN A 31 30.20 -3.78 11.02
CA GLN A 31 30.66 -2.45 11.43
C GLN A 31 29.94 -1.91 12.68
N ALA A 32 28.96 -2.63 13.21
CA ALA A 32 28.25 -2.22 14.41
C ALA A 32 29.19 -2.25 15.63
N PRO A 33 29.29 -1.16 16.41
CA PRO A 33 30.11 -1.16 17.62
C PRO A 33 29.58 -2.18 18.65
N PRO A 34 30.45 -2.74 19.50
CA PRO A 34 30.04 -3.71 20.52
C PRO A 34 29.02 -3.10 21.49
N ALA A 35 28.10 -3.95 21.95
CA ALA A 35 26.82 -3.63 22.59
C ALA A 35 26.88 -2.86 23.94
N ASP A 36 28.04 -2.37 24.35
CA ASP A 36 28.24 -1.66 25.63
C ASP A 36 28.05 -0.14 25.51
N GLN A 37 27.63 0.38 24.36
CA GLN A 37 27.32 1.81 24.18
C GLN A 37 25.90 2.01 23.61
N PRO A 38 25.00 2.69 24.34
CA PRO A 38 23.66 2.97 23.84
C PRO A 38 23.68 4.14 22.84
N VAL A 39 23.72 3.83 21.53
CA VAL A 39 23.64 4.82 20.44
C VAL A 39 22.18 5.15 20.05
N TRP A 40 21.30 5.34 21.04
CA TRP A 40 19.90 5.72 20.77
C TRP A 40 19.62 7.23 20.82
N PHE A 41 20.62 8.07 21.12
CA PHE A 41 20.37 9.49 21.44
C PHE A 41 21.02 10.54 20.54
N SER A 42 21.33 10.25 19.27
CA SER A 42 21.96 11.26 18.40
C SER A 42 21.24 11.56 17.08
N VAL A 43 19.91 11.44 17.03
CA VAL A 43 19.12 11.88 15.87
C VAL A 43 18.19 13.06 16.17
N ARG A 44 18.07 13.53 17.43
CA ARG A 44 17.09 14.58 17.75
C ARG A 44 17.57 15.90 18.33
N GLU A 45 18.85 16.08 18.69
CA GLU A 45 19.29 17.35 19.31
C GLU A 45 20.43 18.13 18.63
N HIS A 46 21.16 17.61 17.64
CA HIS A 46 22.18 18.42 16.96
C HIS A 46 21.63 19.13 15.72
N VAL A 47 20.80 20.15 15.97
CA VAL A 47 20.67 21.32 15.08
C VAL A 47 21.57 22.43 15.63
N MET A 48 22.87 22.18 15.72
CA MET A 48 23.92 23.21 15.76
C MET A 48 25.28 22.53 15.70
N ASP A 49 26.16 23.09 14.86
CA ASP A 49 27.57 22.74 14.70
C ASP A 49 27.92 21.32 14.24
N LEU A 50 27.80 21.10 12.92
CA LEU A 50 28.74 20.23 12.21
C LEU A 50 29.39 21.02 11.07
N ARG A 51 30.32 21.91 11.45
CA ARG A 51 31.45 22.23 10.57
C ARG A 51 32.33 20.99 10.49
N GLU A 52 32.43 20.47 9.27
CA GLU A 52 33.55 19.67 8.75
C GLU A 52 34.19 18.67 9.72
N SER A 53 33.62 17.48 9.78
CA SER A 53 34.44 16.27 9.87
C SER A 53 33.87 15.22 8.95
N GLN A 54 34.59 14.99 7.86
CA GLN A 54 34.34 13.92 6.90
C GLN A 54 34.57 12.58 7.61
N VAL A 55 33.55 12.08 8.29
CA VAL A 55 33.52 10.68 8.77
C VAL A 55 32.85 9.87 7.65
N PRO A 56 33.59 9.01 6.91
CA PRO A 56 33.06 8.32 5.72
C PRO A 56 31.81 7.44 5.99
N GLY A 57 31.61 6.99 7.24
CA GLY A 57 30.46 6.17 7.63
C GLY A 57 29.12 6.93 7.64
N LEU A 58 29.10 8.19 8.07
CA LEU A 58 27.86 8.97 8.22
C LEU A 58 27.16 9.28 6.89
N GLN A 59 27.93 9.34 5.80
CA GLN A 59 27.36 9.56 4.45
C GLN A 59 26.64 8.31 3.94
N MET A 60 27.18 7.12 4.25
CA MET A 60 26.56 5.85 3.90
C MET A 60 25.27 5.63 4.69
N ASP A 61 25.26 5.92 5.99
CA ASP A 61 24.06 5.81 6.83
C ASP A 61 22.94 6.71 6.32
N ARG A 62 23.26 7.95 5.92
CA ARG A 62 22.29 8.88 5.32
C ARG A 62 21.76 8.38 3.98
N ALA A 63 22.61 7.79 3.13
CA ALA A 63 22.20 7.24 1.85
C ALA A 63 21.27 6.03 2.01
N ILE A 64 21.57 5.14 2.96
CA ILE A 64 20.74 3.98 3.28
C ILE A 64 19.39 4.42 3.84
N LEU A 65 19.38 5.37 4.79
CA LEU A 65 18.13 5.91 5.34
C LEU A 65 17.28 6.58 4.26
N ALA A 66 17.90 7.34 3.34
CA ALA A 66 17.20 7.95 2.22
C ALA A 66 16.60 6.89 1.27
N LEU A 67 17.35 5.83 0.97
CA LEU A 67 16.85 4.72 0.16
C LEU A 67 15.70 3.98 0.82
N LEU A 68 15.80 3.71 2.13
CA LEU A 68 14.75 3.08 2.92
C LEU A 68 13.49 3.94 2.94
N GLN A 69 13.62 5.26 3.14
CA GLN A 69 12.50 6.20 3.08
C GLN A 69 11.83 6.19 1.70
N ALA A 70 12.61 6.24 0.62
CA ALA A 70 12.08 6.19 -0.73
C ALA A 70 11.32 4.86 -1.01
N GLN A 71 11.88 3.74 -0.55
CA GLN A 71 11.25 2.42 -0.70
C GLN A 71 9.98 2.29 0.16
N GLN A 72 10.01 2.83 1.38
CA GLN A 72 8.84 2.87 2.25
C GLN A 72 7.71 3.68 1.60
N GLN A 73 8.01 4.87 1.09
CA GLN A 73 7.03 5.72 0.40
C GLN A 73 6.42 5.00 -0.81
N ARG A 74 7.25 4.33 -1.62
CA ARG A 74 6.77 3.55 -2.76
C ARG A 74 5.85 2.40 -2.33
N LEU A 75 6.21 1.66 -1.29
CA LEU A 75 5.37 0.58 -0.76
C LEU A 75 4.06 1.11 -0.16
N GLN A 76 4.09 2.26 0.50
CA GLN A 76 2.89 2.93 0.99
C GLN A 76 1.96 3.30 -0.16
N GLN A 77 2.46 3.94 -1.22
CA GLN A 77 1.68 4.27 -2.41
C GLN A 77 1.01 3.04 -3.04
N LEU A 78 1.77 1.96 -3.27
CA LEU A 78 1.23 0.73 -3.83
C LEU A 78 0.19 0.08 -2.91
N SER A 79 0.38 0.15 -1.59
CA SER A 79 -0.58 -0.37 -0.61
C SER A 79 -1.87 0.43 -0.63
N ASP A 80 -1.77 1.74 -0.81
CA ASP A 80 -2.91 2.66 -0.90
C ASP A 80 -3.71 2.43 -2.19
N GLU A 81 -3.04 2.35 -3.34
CA GLU A 81 -3.67 2.01 -4.62
C GLU A 81 -4.42 0.67 -4.55
N LEU A 82 -3.78 -0.34 -3.96
CA LEU A 82 -4.38 -1.66 -3.78
C LEU A 82 -5.58 -1.62 -2.83
N ARG A 83 -5.49 -0.83 -1.75
CA ARG A 83 -6.60 -0.61 -0.81
C ARG A 83 -7.78 0.06 -1.52
N GLU A 84 -7.55 1.11 -2.29
CA GLU A 84 -8.59 1.79 -3.07
C GLU A 84 -9.24 0.86 -4.10
N ALA A 85 -8.44 0.09 -4.85
CA ALA A 85 -8.95 -0.88 -5.80
C ALA A 85 -9.82 -1.96 -5.12
N ARG A 86 -9.39 -2.46 -3.95
CA ARG A 86 -10.16 -3.43 -3.15
C ARG A 86 -11.47 -2.83 -2.65
N LEU A 87 -11.46 -1.58 -2.18
CA LEU A 87 -12.66 -0.88 -1.75
C LEU A 87 -13.65 -0.73 -2.91
N GLY A 88 -13.21 -0.22 -4.08
CA GLY A 88 -14.09 -0.08 -5.24
C GLY A 88 -14.68 -1.42 -5.73
N LEU A 89 -13.92 -2.52 -5.68
CA LEU A 89 -14.45 -3.85 -5.97
C LEU A 89 -15.47 -4.33 -4.93
N ALA A 90 -15.22 -4.08 -3.65
CA ALA A 90 -16.15 -4.43 -2.58
C ALA A 90 -17.47 -3.65 -2.71
N GLU A 91 -17.40 -2.35 -3.01
CA GLU A 91 -18.57 -1.50 -3.22
C GLU A 91 -19.43 -2.01 -4.39
N ARG A 92 -18.81 -2.30 -5.54
CA ARG A 92 -19.52 -2.89 -6.69
C ARG A 92 -20.20 -4.20 -6.32
N ARG A 93 -19.50 -5.11 -5.62
CA ARG A 93 -20.09 -6.39 -5.18
C ARG A 93 -21.31 -6.18 -4.28
N ARG A 94 -21.27 -5.23 -3.35
CA ARG A 94 -22.40 -4.90 -2.48
C ARG A 94 -23.60 -4.36 -3.28
N ILE A 95 -23.36 -3.48 -4.25
CA ILE A 95 -24.42 -2.95 -5.12
C ILE A 95 -25.05 -4.08 -5.95
N GLU A 96 -24.24 -4.97 -6.54
CA GLU A 96 -24.73 -6.14 -7.27
C GLU A 96 -25.57 -7.08 -6.38
N GLN A 97 -25.11 -7.36 -5.16
CA GLN A 97 -25.86 -8.17 -4.20
C GLN A 97 -27.20 -7.54 -3.84
N ALA A 98 -27.24 -6.23 -3.62
CA ALA A 98 -28.48 -5.51 -3.33
C ALA A 98 -29.44 -5.52 -4.52
N LYS A 99 -28.94 -5.39 -5.77
CA LYS A 99 -29.75 -5.57 -6.98
C LYS A 99 -30.34 -6.97 -7.04
N GLN A 100 -29.53 -8.01 -6.83
CA GLN A 100 -29.98 -9.41 -6.81
C GLN A 100 -31.08 -9.64 -5.76
N LEU A 101 -30.93 -9.06 -4.57
CA LEU A 101 -31.95 -9.14 -3.52
C LEU A 101 -33.27 -8.49 -3.96
N LEU A 102 -33.23 -7.30 -4.58
CA LEU A 102 -34.41 -6.62 -5.12
C LEU A 102 -35.06 -7.42 -6.25
N MET A 103 -34.25 -8.01 -7.14
CA MET A 103 -34.75 -8.87 -8.21
C MET A 103 -35.50 -10.08 -7.64
N GLN A 104 -34.96 -10.73 -6.61
CA GLN A 104 -35.59 -11.90 -5.99
C GLN A 104 -36.86 -11.55 -5.20
N ARG A 105 -36.84 -10.46 -4.41
CA ARG A 105 -37.95 -10.11 -3.53
C ARG A 105 -39.10 -9.41 -4.22
N GLN A 106 -38.80 -8.58 -5.21
CA GLN A 106 -39.77 -7.72 -5.88
C GLN A 106 -40.00 -8.13 -7.34
N GLN A 107 -39.39 -9.24 -7.79
CA GLN A 107 -39.49 -9.76 -9.16
C GLN A 107 -39.16 -8.69 -10.23
N LEU A 108 -38.19 -7.83 -9.91
CA LEU A 108 -37.76 -6.75 -10.79
C LEU A 108 -36.72 -7.26 -11.79
N SER A 109 -36.71 -6.67 -12.99
CA SER A 109 -35.57 -6.78 -13.89
C SER A 109 -34.34 -6.08 -13.30
N GLU A 110 -33.15 -6.40 -13.77
CA GLU A 110 -31.91 -5.77 -13.29
C GLU A 110 -31.95 -4.24 -13.45
N GLN A 111 -32.47 -3.76 -14.59
CA GLN A 111 -32.59 -2.33 -14.85
C GLN A 111 -33.56 -1.65 -13.89
N ALA A 112 -34.71 -2.27 -13.61
CA ALA A 112 -35.68 -1.75 -12.65
C ALA A 112 -35.13 -1.77 -11.20
N ALA A 113 -34.37 -2.81 -10.83
CA ALA A 113 -33.70 -2.89 -9.54
C ALA A 113 -32.67 -1.77 -9.37
N TYR A 114 -31.84 -1.51 -10.39
CA TYR A 114 -30.86 -0.42 -10.37
C TYR A 114 -31.54 0.96 -10.28
N GLU A 115 -32.59 1.21 -11.09
CA GLU A 115 -33.35 2.44 -11.01
C GLU A 115 -33.97 2.66 -9.62
N ARG A 116 -34.50 1.60 -9.00
CA ARG A 116 -35.07 1.66 -7.65
C ARG A 116 -34.01 2.00 -6.60
N LEU A 117 -32.84 1.38 -6.69
CA LEU A 117 -31.71 1.63 -5.79
C LEU A 117 -31.22 3.08 -5.94
N ARG A 118 -31.11 3.56 -7.18
CA ARG A 118 -30.73 4.95 -7.50
C ARG A 118 -31.77 5.96 -7.01
N ARG A 119 -33.06 5.73 -7.23
CA ARG A 119 -34.13 6.62 -6.73
C ARG A 119 -34.07 6.72 -5.20
N THR A 120 -33.97 5.58 -4.53
CA THR A 120 -33.84 5.55 -3.06
C THR A 120 -32.61 6.34 -2.58
N ALA A 121 -31.46 6.22 -3.26
CA ALA A 121 -30.27 7.00 -2.94
C ALA A 121 -30.48 8.51 -3.13
N MET A 122 -31.13 8.92 -4.21
CA MET A 122 -31.46 10.33 -4.46
C MET A 122 -32.44 10.89 -3.42
N ASP A 123 -33.48 10.13 -3.07
CA ASP A 123 -34.50 10.53 -2.09
C ASP A 123 -33.90 10.74 -0.69
N HIS A 124 -32.85 9.98 -0.34
CA HIS A 124 -32.18 10.07 0.97
C HIS A 124 -30.92 10.95 0.94
N GLY A 125 -30.55 11.54 -0.22
CA GLY A 125 -29.29 12.27 -0.37
C GLY A 125 -28.05 11.44 -0.04
N ALA A 126 -28.12 10.13 -0.22
CA ALA A 126 -27.08 9.17 0.17
C ALA A 126 -26.34 8.61 -1.05
N ARG A 127 -25.16 8.01 -0.84
CA ARG A 127 -24.47 7.31 -1.92
C ARG A 127 -25.18 5.99 -2.21
N LEU A 128 -25.04 5.51 -3.45
CA LEU A 128 -25.64 4.27 -3.90
C LEU A 128 -25.20 3.06 -3.04
N ILE A 129 -23.92 3.04 -2.64
CA ILE A 129 -23.36 2.00 -1.76
C ILE A 129 -24.03 1.99 -0.38
N ASP A 130 -24.26 3.16 0.22
CA ASP A 130 -24.84 3.26 1.56
C ASP A 130 -26.26 2.69 1.57
N VAL A 131 -27.04 2.96 0.52
CA VAL A 131 -28.38 2.37 0.34
C VAL A 131 -28.31 0.87 0.09
N ALA A 132 -27.36 0.41 -0.72
CA ALA A 132 -27.16 -1.02 -0.96
C ALA A 132 -26.85 -1.77 0.35
N GLU A 133 -25.98 -1.22 1.19
CA GLU A 133 -25.66 -1.80 2.50
C GLU A 133 -26.86 -1.79 3.45
N GLN A 134 -27.65 -0.71 3.48
CA GLN A 134 -28.88 -0.65 4.27
C GLN A 134 -29.92 -1.70 3.83
N LEU A 135 -30.06 -1.92 2.52
CA LEU A 135 -30.95 -2.96 1.97
C LEU A 135 -30.47 -4.36 2.36
N LEU A 136 -29.16 -4.62 2.27
CA LEU A 136 -28.55 -5.89 2.66
C LEU A 136 -28.60 -6.13 4.17
N ALA A 137 -28.56 -5.09 5.00
CA ALA A 137 -28.67 -5.22 6.46
C ALA A 137 -30.11 -5.49 6.92
N ARG A 138 -31.11 -5.08 6.14
CA ARG A 138 -32.54 -5.29 6.42
C ARG A 138 -33.09 -6.58 5.79
N GLY A 139 -32.28 -7.29 5.01
CA GLY A 139 -32.70 -8.49 4.30
C GLY A 139 -32.09 -9.75 4.84
#